data_AF-A0A813LRR0-F1
#
_entry.id   AF-A0A813LRR0-F1
#
_cell.length_a   1.000
_cell.length_b   1.000
_cell.length_c   1.000
_cell.angle_alpha   90.00
_cell.angle_beta   90.00
_cell.angle_gamma   90.00
#
_symmetry.space_group_name_H-M   'P 1'
#
loop_
_entity.id
_entity.type
_entity.pdbx_description
1 polymer ?
#
loop_
_entity_poly.entity_id
_entity_poly.type
_entity_poly.pdbx_seq_one_letter_code
_entity_poly.pdbx_strand_id
1 'polypeptide(L)'
;MAKEAKPKGNLLVRTVRFLFMAFKAGLTPSLVSYFFWIGGLSFMFGGWVGLTSLEVEAYLCNIPAQVNESIGATVGCGNCTAKLLLCPKSPCYRYAFNVTWQTEAKDANDAFYGAFSEAVLDEGCNQLVSASDSPAEMLTAIMSKRTSSKGLIPSDACVRFSCEVLLNSVMRSKGKTLTGPGECNNAPLPVKFPWEATWCPCDSMDVSMLEATNFEAVFDRILAKKDTCYETKACVCAHCSDCMVSWTVWGMAAGYGLNGIVGLLLFVAFLSVSGYDEDDYTDMRCCPTKTLGCICRSLPVIIKVMTYILLFATIALVVQAVVPVGEFSSDCKNSSALRSLSVGGVAIWATL
;
A
#
# COMPACT_ATOMS: atom_id res chain seq x y z
N MET A 1 -32.10 -25.52 -61.49
CA MET A 1 -32.77 -25.10 -60.25
C MET A 1 -32.40 -23.65 -59.98
N ALA A 2 -33.36 -22.73 -59.96
CA ALA A 2 -33.08 -21.35 -59.55
C ALA A 2 -33.03 -21.29 -58.02
N LYS A 3 -32.03 -20.59 -57.45
CA LYS A 3 -32.05 -20.22 -56.03
C LYS A 3 -32.89 -18.95 -55.90
N GLU A 4 -34.08 -19.06 -55.32
CA GLU A 4 -34.85 -17.88 -54.93
C GLU A 4 -34.05 -17.06 -53.94
N ALA A 5 -33.87 -15.77 -54.22
CA ALA A 5 -33.16 -14.86 -53.35
C ALA A 5 -34.06 -14.51 -52.15
N LYS A 6 -33.92 -15.24 -51.04
CA LYS A 6 -34.61 -14.91 -49.77
C LYS A 6 -34.45 -13.40 -49.49
N PRO A 7 -35.55 -12.64 -49.34
CA PRO A 7 -35.48 -11.19 -49.24
C PRO A 7 -34.67 -10.76 -48.02
N LYS A 8 -33.85 -9.72 -48.19
CA LYS A 8 -33.07 -9.11 -47.10
C LYS A 8 -34.01 -8.38 -46.13
N GLY A 9 -34.64 -9.14 -45.23
CA GLY A 9 -35.53 -8.61 -44.20
C GLY A 9 -34.81 -7.55 -43.37
N ASN A 10 -35.47 -6.39 -43.16
CA ASN A 10 -34.86 -5.20 -42.56
C ASN A 10 -34.12 -5.52 -41.25
N LEU A 11 -32.82 -5.26 -41.23
CA LEU A 11 -31.96 -5.48 -40.06
C LEU A 11 -32.50 -4.74 -38.83
N LEU A 12 -32.95 -3.50 -39.03
CA LEU A 12 -33.62 -2.67 -38.01
C LEU A 12 -34.78 -3.40 -37.32
N VAL A 13 -35.65 -4.06 -38.08
CA VAL A 13 -36.83 -4.77 -37.55
C VAL A 13 -36.41 -5.97 -36.71
N ARG A 14 -35.34 -6.68 -37.10
CA ARG A 14 -34.77 -7.77 -36.30
C ARG A 14 -34.16 -7.26 -35.00
N THR A 15 -33.37 -6.18 -35.05
CA THR A 15 -32.77 -5.57 -33.85
C THR A 15 -33.83 -5.05 -32.88
N VAL A 16 -34.86 -4.33 -33.37
CA VAL A 16 -35.96 -3.83 -32.51
C VAL A 16 -36.76 -4.98 -31.90
N ARG A 17 -37.09 -6.04 -32.67
CA ARG A 17 -37.79 -7.22 -32.12
C ARG A 17 -36.92 -7.94 -31.07
N PHE A 18 -35.61 -8.06 -31.30
CA PHE A 18 -34.68 -8.66 -30.33
C PHE A 18 -34.60 -7.84 -29.03
N LEU A 19 -34.44 -6.52 -29.11
CA LEU A 19 -34.41 -5.63 -27.94
C LEU A 19 -35.73 -5.67 -27.15
N PHE A 20 -36.87 -5.72 -27.83
CA PHE A 20 -38.18 -5.87 -27.18
C PHE A 20 -38.32 -7.23 -26.47
N MET A 21 -37.86 -8.32 -27.10
CA MET A 21 -37.84 -9.64 -26.46
C MET A 21 -36.88 -9.70 -25.27
N ALA A 22 -35.70 -9.09 -25.36
CA ALA A 22 -34.75 -8.97 -24.25
C ALA A 22 -35.35 -8.21 -23.06
N PHE A 23 -35.96 -7.05 -23.31
CA PHE A 23 -36.62 -6.22 -22.29
C PHE A 23 -37.78 -6.97 -21.62
N LYS A 24 -38.66 -7.61 -22.42
CA LYS A 24 -39.76 -8.43 -21.89
C LYS A 24 -39.23 -9.61 -21.05
N ALA A 25 -38.25 -10.33 -21.56
CA ALA A 25 -37.66 -11.49 -20.88
C ALA A 25 -37.00 -11.11 -19.55
N GLY A 26 -36.34 -9.95 -19.46
CA GLY A 26 -35.81 -9.42 -18.21
C GLY A 26 -36.88 -9.14 -17.15
N LEU A 27 -38.05 -8.65 -17.56
CA LEU A 27 -39.15 -8.30 -16.65
C LEU A 27 -40.07 -9.48 -16.27
N THR A 28 -40.16 -10.54 -17.07
CA THR A 28 -41.02 -11.70 -16.78
C THR A 28 -40.30 -12.76 -15.93
N PRO A 29 -40.82 -13.17 -14.76
CA PRO A 29 -40.17 -14.16 -13.89
C PRO A 29 -39.96 -15.47 -14.64
N SER A 30 -38.69 -15.79 -14.90
CA SER A 30 -38.27 -16.87 -15.80
C SER A 30 -36.79 -17.19 -15.56
N LEU A 31 -36.34 -18.36 -16.03
CA LEU A 31 -34.91 -18.72 -16.00
C LEU A 31 -34.05 -17.72 -16.78
N VAL A 32 -34.60 -17.12 -17.84
CA VAL A 32 -33.94 -16.10 -18.67
C VAL A 32 -33.79 -14.79 -17.88
N SER A 33 -34.83 -14.35 -17.17
CA SER A 33 -34.79 -13.20 -16.25
C SER A 33 -33.76 -13.39 -15.13
N TYR A 34 -33.69 -14.59 -14.53
CA TYR A 34 -32.71 -14.90 -13.49
C TYR A 34 -31.26 -14.67 -13.95
N PHE A 35 -30.88 -15.19 -15.13
CA PHE A 35 -29.54 -14.93 -15.69
C PHE A 35 -29.30 -13.48 -16.09
N PHE A 36 -30.33 -12.75 -16.53
CA PHE A 36 -30.23 -11.30 -16.79
C PHE A 36 -29.91 -10.51 -15.52
N TRP A 37 -30.71 -10.69 -14.46
CA TRP A 37 -30.55 -9.93 -13.21
C TRP A 37 -29.26 -10.30 -12.49
N ILE A 38 -28.90 -11.59 -12.38
CA ILE A 38 -27.62 -12.00 -11.78
C ILE A 38 -26.44 -11.51 -12.60
N GLY A 39 -26.50 -11.61 -13.93
CA GLY A 39 -25.46 -11.10 -14.81
C GLY A 39 -25.25 -9.60 -14.63
N GLY A 40 -26.33 -8.83 -14.67
CA GLY A 40 -26.31 -7.38 -14.46
C GLY A 40 -25.84 -6.96 -13.07
N LEU A 41 -26.40 -7.54 -12.00
CA LEU A 41 -26.04 -7.23 -10.61
C LEU A 41 -24.57 -7.58 -10.31
N SER A 42 -24.10 -8.75 -10.75
CA SER A 42 -22.69 -9.15 -10.57
C SER A 42 -21.75 -8.23 -11.35
N PHE A 43 -22.10 -7.86 -12.59
CA PHE A 43 -21.27 -6.96 -13.40
C PHE A 43 -21.21 -5.53 -12.81
N MET A 44 -22.35 -4.98 -12.39
CA MET A 44 -22.40 -3.67 -11.73
C MET A 44 -21.68 -3.68 -10.39
N PHE A 45 -21.81 -4.74 -9.58
CA PHE A 45 -21.06 -4.87 -8.34
C PHE A 45 -19.56 -4.97 -8.59
N GLY A 46 -19.10 -5.82 -9.53
CA GLY A 46 -17.69 -5.92 -9.91
C GLY A 46 -17.10 -4.58 -10.38
N GLY A 47 -17.87 -3.79 -11.15
CA GLY A 47 -17.52 -2.43 -11.52
C GLY A 47 -17.44 -1.47 -10.33
N TRP A 48 -18.38 -1.53 -9.39
CA TRP A 48 -18.33 -0.72 -8.16
C TRP A 48 -17.15 -1.08 -7.26
N VAL A 49 -16.83 -2.38 -7.09
CA VAL A 49 -15.63 -2.84 -6.38
C VAL A 49 -14.36 -2.30 -7.06
N GLY A 50 -14.29 -2.34 -8.40
CA GLY A 50 -13.16 -1.84 -9.19
C GLY A 50 -13.02 -0.30 -9.25
N LEU A 51 -14.05 0.46 -8.87
CA LEU A 51 -13.95 1.91 -8.63
C LEU A 51 -13.54 2.20 -7.18
N THR A 52 -14.13 1.48 -6.23
CA THR A 52 -13.88 1.65 -4.78
C THR A 52 -12.49 1.13 -4.39
N SER A 53 -11.86 0.25 -5.18
CA SER A 53 -10.47 -0.17 -4.97
C SER A 53 -9.50 1.01 -4.92
N LEU A 54 -9.75 2.06 -5.70
CA LEU A 54 -8.95 3.30 -5.70
C LEU A 54 -9.09 4.08 -4.39
N GLU A 55 -10.30 4.11 -3.80
CA GLU A 55 -10.54 4.72 -2.48
C GLU A 55 -9.92 3.87 -1.35
N VAL A 56 -9.97 2.54 -1.45
CA VAL A 56 -9.33 1.62 -0.52
C VAL A 56 -7.80 1.72 -0.60
N GLU A 57 -7.22 1.82 -1.78
CA GLU A 57 -5.78 2.01 -1.99
C GLU A 57 -5.34 3.39 -1.49
N ALA A 58 -6.06 4.46 -1.82
CA ALA A 58 -5.81 5.78 -1.27
C ALA A 58 -5.94 5.82 0.27
N TYR A 59 -6.88 5.08 0.86
CA TYR A 59 -6.99 4.92 2.30
C TYR A 59 -5.76 4.20 2.87
N LEU A 60 -5.43 3.01 2.35
CA LEU A 60 -4.29 2.18 2.78
C LEU A 60 -2.94 2.92 2.67
N CYS A 61 -2.76 3.77 1.66
CA CYS A 61 -1.57 4.62 1.49
C CYS A 61 -1.53 5.84 2.42
N ASN A 62 -2.66 6.27 2.99
CA ASN A 62 -2.75 7.37 3.94
C ASN A 62 -2.64 6.93 5.40
N ILE A 63 -2.85 5.64 5.70
CA ILE A 63 -2.61 5.14 7.06
C ILE A 63 -1.08 5.18 7.30
N PRO A 64 -0.57 5.88 8.33
CA PRO A 64 0.83 5.79 8.70
C PRO A 64 1.07 4.43 9.36
N ALA A 65 2.15 3.77 8.98
CA ALA A 65 2.39 2.38 9.33
C ALA A 65 2.62 2.13 10.85
N GLN A 66 2.56 0.87 11.30
CA GLN A 66 2.86 0.24 12.62
C GLN A 66 4.07 -0.76 12.59
N VAL A 67 5.31 -0.34 12.97
CA VAL A 67 6.58 -1.11 12.83
C VAL A 67 6.48 -2.44 13.55
N ASN A 68 6.95 -3.48 12.89
CA ASN A 68 7.04 -4.78 13.53
C ASN A 68 8.35 -4.89 14.34
N GLU A 69 8.30 -4.40 15.58
CA GLU A 69 9.42 -4.41 16.53
C GLU A 69 10.03 -5.81 16.72
N SER A 70 9.25 -6.87 16.50
CA SER A 70 9.69 -8.26 16.71
C SER A 70 10.65 -8.82 15.65
N ILE A 71 10.74 -8.18 14.46
CA ILE A 71 11.53 -8.70 13.32
C ILE A 71 12.47 -7.67 12.68
N GLY A 72 12.46 -6.40 13.12
CA GLY A 72 13.45 -5.38 12.71
C GLY A 72 13.43 -4.98 11.22
N ALA A 73 12.45 -5.43 10.45
CA ALA A 73 12.33 -5.19 9.02
C ALA A 73 11.70 -3.81 8.74
N THR A 74 12.51 -2.84 8.31
CA THR A 74 12.02 -1.57 7.78
C THR A 74 11.72 -1.67 6.28
N VAL A 75 10.51 -1.31 5.86
CA VAL A 75 10.18 -1.13 4.43
C VAL A 75 11.06 -0.02 3.84
N GLY A 76 11.75 -0.32 2.75
CA GLY A 76 12.77 0.56 2.17
C GLY A 76 12.19 1.83 1.56
N CYS A 77 12.90 2.95 1.75
CA CYS A 77 12.47 4.32 1.37
C CYS A 77 12.10 4.55 -0.10
N GLY A 78 12.32 3.60 -1.02
CA GLY A 78 12.03 3.78 -2.44
C GLY A 78 10.54 3.96 -2.76
N ASN A 79 9.65 3.41 -1.93
CA ASN A 79 8.20 3.42 -2.15
C ASN A 79 7.41 4.19 -1.06
N CYS A 80 8.08 4.99 -0.23
CA CYS A 80 7.41 5.81 0.79
C CYS A 80 6.97 7.15 0.19
N THR A 81 5.66 7.44 0.22
CA THR A 81 5.10 8.76 -0.11
C THR A 81 5.60 9.84 0.85
N ALA A 82 5.75 9.49 2.13
CA ALA A 82 6.53 10.27 3.08
C ALA A 82 8.03 10.14 2.75
N LYS A 83 8.68 11.27 2.42
CA LYS A 83 10.15 11.35 2.41
C LYS A 83 10.67 11.16 3.85
N LEU A 84 10.99 9.92 4.21
CA LEU A 84 11.76 9.61 5.41
C LEU A 84 13.05 10.43 5.37
N LEU A 85 13.30 11.22 6.43
CA LEU A 85 14.38 12.22 6.49
C LEU A 85 15.76 11.65 6.13
N LEU A 86 15.98 10.37 6.45
CA LEU A 86 17.21 9.61 6.18
C LEU A 86 17.35 9.11 4.74
N CYS A 87 16.49 9.54 3.82
CA CYS A 87 16.44 9.03 2.45
C CYS A 87 16.21 10.18 1.45
N PRO A 88 17.08 10.34 0.42
CA PRO A 88 18.09 9.39 -0.07
C PRO A 88 19.50 9.59 0.52
N LYS A 89 19.65 9.70 1.85
CA LYS A 89 20.96 9.97 2.48
C LYS A 89 21.95 8.81 2.31
N SER A 90 23.24 9.13 2.34
CA SER A 90 24.35 8.19 2.23
C SER A 90 24.29 7.09 3.31
N PRO A 91 24.81 5.86 3.06
CA PRO A 91 24.87 4.81 4.08
C PRO A 91 25.60 5.27 5.35
N CYS A 92 26.69 6.04 5.20
CA CYS A 92 27.40 6.74 6.28
C CYS A 92 26.43 7.53 7.19
N TYR A 93 25.65 8.45 6.64
CA TYR A 93 24.67 9.26 7.39
C TYR A 93 23.65 8.34 8.09
N ARG A 94 23.08 7.40 7.33
CA ARG A 94 22.04 6.50 7.83
C ARG A 94 22.53 5.63 8.99
N TYR A 95 23.77 5.15 8.94
CA TYR A 95 24.36 4.35 10.00
C TYR A 95 24.74 5.19 11.22
N ALA A 96 25.34 6.38 11.05
CA ALA A 96 25.64 7.27 12.16
C ALA A 96 24.37 7.72 12.92
N PHE A 97 23.31 8.06 12.18
CA PHE A 97 22.02 8.42 12.75
C PHE A 97 21.35 7.23 13.47
N ASN A 98 21.39 6.03 12.87
CA ASN A 98 20.81 4.83 13.47
C ASN A 98 21.60 4.36 14.72
N VAL A 99 22.93 4.47 14.73
CA VAL A 99 23.73 4.29 15.96
C VAL A 99 23.30 5.29 17.01
N THR A 100 23.32 6.59 16.69
CA THR A 100 22.98 7.66 17.65
C THR A 100 21.59 7.48 18.24
N TRP A 101 20.60 7.12 17.43
CA TRP A 101 19.27 6.77 17.91
C TRP A 101 19.31 5.54 18.82
N GLN A 102 19.86 4.41 18.37
CA GLN A 102 19.91 3.15 19.14
C GLN A 102 20.69 3.22 20.46
N THR A 103 21.68 4.11 20.58
CA THR A 103 22.55 4.19 21.78
C THR A 103 22.29 5.38 22.68
N GLU A 104 21.75 6.49 22.17
CA GLU A 104 21.65 7.75 22.92
C GLU A 104 20.29 8.46 22.81
N ALA A 105 19.31 7.95 22.04
CA ALA A 105 17.99 8.59 21.89
C ALA A 105 16.82 7.63 21.59
N LYS A 106 16.89 6.36 22.00
CA LYS A 106 15.85 5.35 21.71
C LYS A 106 14.78 5.35 22.80
N ASP A 107 15.20 5.24 24.04
CA ASP A 107 14.34 5.10 25.21
C ASP A 107 14.23 6.44 25.95
N ALA A 108 13.10 6.70 26.62
CA ALA A 108 12.79 8.02 27.19
C ALA A 108 13.77 8.52 28.28
N ASN A 109 14.66 7.65 28.78
CA ASN A 109 15.70 7.96 29.74
C ASN A 109 17.06 8.31 29.09
N ASP A 110 17.19 8.16 27.77
CA ASP A 110 18.46 8.37 27.06
C ASP A 110 18.79 9.87 26.91
N ALA A 111 20.09 10.18 26.95
CA ALA A 111 20.59 11.56 27.07
C ALA A 111 20.24 12.51 25.91
N PHE A 112 19.79 11.99 24.77
CA PHE A 112 19.35 12.75 23.60
C PHE A 112 17.91 12.42 23.15
N TYR A 113 17.14 11.63 23.90
CA TYR A 113 15.75 11.28 23.52
C TYR A 113 14.87 12.52 23.30
N GLY A 114 14.84 13.46 24.26
CA GLY A 114 14.10 14.71 24.12
C GLY A 114 14.59 15.56 22.95
N ALA A 115 15.92 15.60 22.73
CA ALA A 115 16.51 16.32 21.61
C ALA A 115 16.13 15.69 20.25
N PHE A 116 16.03 14.37 20.15
CA PHE A 116 15.53 13.67 18.97
C PHE A 116 14.04 13.94 18.73
N SER A 117 13.21 13.79 19.77
CA SER A 117 11.75 14.02 19.70
C SER A 117 11.41 15.44 19.25
N GLU A 118 12.06 16.45 19.85
CA GLU A 118 11.91 17.85 19.42
C GLU A 118 12.48 18.11 18.01
N ALA A 119 13.63 17.53 17.64
CA ALA A 119 14.23 17.71 16.32
C ALA A 119 13.37 17.12 15.18
N VAL A 120 12.68 16.00 15.42
CA VAL A 120 11.77 15.38 14.44
C VAL A 120 10.52 16.24 14.21
N LEU A 121 10.10 17.04 15.19
CA LEU A 121 8.97 17.98 15.08
C LEU A 121 9.38 19.35 14.52
N ASP A 122 10.66 19.65 14.44
CA ASP A 122 11.21 20.93 13.96
C ASP A 122 11.25 20.97 12.42
N GLU A 123 10.30 21.69 11.82
CA GLU A 123 10.24 21.89 10.36
C GLU A 123 11.54 22.51 9.79
N GLY A 124 12.18 23.41 10.53
CA GLY A 124 13.46 24.00 10.15
C GLY A 124 14.60 22.99 10.14
N CYS A 125 14.61 22.07 11.11
CA CYS A 125 15.52 20.91 11.12
C CYS A 125 15.25 19.99 9.93
N ASN A 126 14.00 19.59 9.74
CA ASN A 126 13.57 18.63 8.73
C ASN A 126 13.88 19.10 7.30
N GLN A 127 13.72 20.40 7.01
CA GLN A 127 14.13 20.99 5.74
C GLN A 127 15.65 20.82 5.50
N LEU A 128 16.49 21.05 6.52
CA LEU A 128 17.94 20.90 6.41
C LEU A 128 18.38 19.43 6.31
N VAL A 129 17.82 18.52 7.12
CA VAL A 129 18.14 17.08 7.02
C VAL A 129 17.82 16.56 5.62
N SER A 130 16.72 17.02 5.02
CA SER A 130 16.38 16.64 3.64
C SER A 130 17.41 17.10 2.60
N ALA A 131 18.12 18.21 2.86
CA ALA A 131 19.03 18.88 1.92
C ALA A 131 20.52 18.52 2.08
N SER A 132 20.97 18.08 3.26
CA SER A 132 22.38 17.77 3.54
C SER A 132 22.67 16.26 3.44
N ASP A 133 23.68 15.83 2.68
CA ASP A 133 23.93 14.40 2.39
C ASP A 133 24.99 13.74 3.29
N SER A 134 25.67 14.56 4.12
CA SER A 134 26.53 14.14 5.23
C SER A 134 26.15 14.81 6.56
N PRO A 135 26.46 14.20 7.73
CA PRO A 135 26.29 14.85 9.04
C PRO A 135 27.08 16.17 9.19
N ALA A 136 28.21 16.32 8.49
CA ALA A 136 29.00 17.55 8.47
C ALA A 136 28.25 18.67 7.74
N GLU A 137 27.73 18.41 6.53
CA GLU A 137 26.88 19.35 5.79
C GLU A 137 25.64 19.77 6.60
N MET A 138 25.04 18.84 7.36
CA MET A 138 23.86 19.14 8.18
C MET A 138 24.17 20.22 9.22
N LEU A 139 25.30 20.11 9.92
CA LEU A 139 25.70 21.09 10.93
C LEU A 139 26.17 22.41 10.31
N THR A 140 26.92 22.37 9.21
CA THR A 140 27.29 23.58 8.46
C THR A 140 26.04 24.32 7.94
N ALA A 141 25.01 23.58 7.49
CA ALA A 141 23.72 24.15 7.10
C ALA A 141 22.94 24.72 8.29
N ILE A 142 22.91 24.03 9.45
CA ILE A 142 22.33 24.55 10.71
C ILE A 142 22.99 25.87 11.11
N MET A 143 24.33 25.94 11.11
CA MET A 143 25.07 27.14 11.55
C MET A 143 24.88 28.31 10.58
N SER A 144 24.89 28.04 9.26
CA SER A 144 24.53 29.01 8.22
C SER A 144 23.11 29.54 8.40
N LYS A 145 22.14 28.65 8.67
CA LYS A 145 20.73 29.03 8.89
C LYS A 145 20.54 29.86 10.16
N ARG A 146 21.20 29.49 11.26
CA ARG A 146 21.15 30.22 12.54
C ARG A 146 21.78 31.61 12.48
N THR A 147 22.86 31.79 11.72
CA THR A 147 23.48 33.12 11.51
C THR A 147 22.67 34.00 10.56
N SER A 148 22.05 33.42 9.52
CA SER A 148 21.26 34.15 8.51
C SER A 148 20.03 34.89 9.06
N SER A 149 19.50 34.45 10.21
CA SER A 149 18.34 35.07 10.90
C SER A 149 17.06 35.20 10.04
N LYS A 150 16.90 34.36 9.00
CA LYS A 150 15.78 34.43 8.03
C LYS A 150 15.13 33.08 7.75
N GLY A 151 13.80 33.03 7.91
CA GLY A 151 12.99 31.82 7.78
C GLY A 151 12.98 30.99 9.07
N LEU A 152 12.57 29.72 8.97
CA LEU A 152 12.61 28.77 10.09
C LEU A 152 14.03 28.61 10.62
N ILE A 153 14.24 28.85 11.91
CA ILE A 153 15.53 28.71 12.59
C ILE A 153 15.52 27.37 13.33
N PRO A 154 16.46 26.44 13.07
CA PRO A 154 16.54 25.17 13.78
C PRO A 154 16.66 25.36 15.30
N SER A 155 15.87 24.58 16.03
CA SER A 155 15.85 24.45 17.50
C SER A 155 17.19 24.04 18.09
N ASP A 156 17.40 24.31 19.39
CA ASP A 156 18.60 23.81 20.10
C ASP A 156 18.64 22.28 20.12
N ALA A 157 17.47 21.63 20.14
CA ALA A 157 17.31 20.18 20.02
C ALA A 157 17.83 19.63 18.69
N CYS A 158 17.46 20.24 17.55
CA CYS A 158 18.00 19.90 16.23
C CYS A 158 19.53 19.96 16.20
N VAL A 159 20.11 21.03 16.76
CA VAL A 159 21.58 21.17 16.83
C VAL A 159 22.18 20.09 17.73
N ARG A 160 21.62 19.89 18.93
CA ARG A 160 22.09 18.91 19.91
C ARG A 160 22.10 17.49 19.35
N PHE A 161 21.02 17.06 18.70
CA PHE A 161 20.94 15.74 18.09
C PHE A 161 21.86 15.62 16.87
N SER A 162 21.90 16.62 15.98
CA SER A 162 22.78 16.60 14.80
C SER A 162 24.27 16.59 15.18
N CYS A 163 24.67 17.28 16.27
CA CYS A 163 26.02 17.22 16.82
C CYS A 163 26.40 15.80 17.25
N GLU A 164 25.49 15.06 17.89
CA GLU A 164 25.73 13.69 18.33
C GLU A 164 25.72 12.70 17.15
N VAL A 165 24.92 12.95 16.10
CA VAL A 165 25.00 12.21 14.83
C VAL A 165 26.34 12.43 14.13
N LEU A 166 26.87 13.66 14.09
CA LEU A 166 28.24 13.90 13.62
C LEU A 166 29.24 13.17 14.53
N LEU A 167 29.10 13.27 15.85
CA LEU A 167 30.06 12.68 16.79
C LEU A 167 30.15 11.16 16.62
N ASN A 168 29.04 10.44 16.51
CA ASN A 168 29.03 9.00 16.23
C ASN A 168 29.38 8.63 14.77
N SER A 169 29.45 9.62 13.87
CA SER A 169 29.97 9.42 12.50
C SER A 169 31.50 9.56 12.39
N VAL A 170 32.14 10.35 13.25
CA VAL A 170 33.60 10.64 13.19
C VAL A 170 34.41 10.03 14.34
N MET A 171 33.80 9.80 15.51
CA MET A 171 34.50 9.26 16.68
C MET A 171 34.35 7.73 16.76
N ARG A 172 35.47 7.04 16.99
CA ARG A 172 35.48 5.68 17.57
C ARG A 172 34.99 5.73 19.03
N SER A 173 33.68 5.86 19.20
CA SER A 173 32.87 5.60 20.41
C SER A 173 33.49 5.99 21.76
N LYS A 174 33.28 7.24 22.22
CA LYS A 174 33.47 7.76 23.60
C LYS A 174 34.06 6.77 24.63
N GLY A 175 35.38 6.53 24.58
CA GLY A 175 36.10 5.69 25.57
C GLY A 175 35.84 4.18 25.54
N LYS A 176 34.96 3.66 24.68
CA LYS A 176 34.81 2.22 24.44
C LYS A 176 35.91 1.76 23.47
N THR A 177 36.79 0.88 23.94
CA THR A 177 38.04 0.54 23.25
C THR A 177 37.84 -0.35 22.02
N LEU A 178 37.87 0.26 20.83
CA LEU A 178 38.23 -0.42 19.58
C LEU A 178 39.75 -0.63 19.55
N THR A 179 40.23 -1.68 20.23
CA THR A 179 41.66 -1.98 20.39
C THR A 179 42.34 -2.40 19.10
N GLY A 180 43.38 -1.65 18.70
CA GLY A 180 44.37 -2.05 17.69
C GLY A 180 44.31 -1.25 16.37
N PRO A 181 45.19 -1.56 15.41
CA PRO A 181 45.10 -1.14 14.00
C PRO A 181 43.95 -1.94 13.33
N GLY A 182 42.77 -1.84 13.92
CA GLY A 182 41.81 -2.92 13.97
C GLY A 182 40.74 -2.81 12.89
N GLU A 183 40.43 -3.97 12.33
CA GLU A 183 39.26 -4.25 11.50
C GLU A 183 38.00 -3.66 12.15
N CYS A 184 37.25 -2.85 11.39
CA CYS A 184 35.92 -2.48 11.81
C CYS A 184 35.03 -3.74 11.75
N ASN A 185 34.56 -4.20 12.92
CA ASN A 185 33.82 -5.45 13.06
C ASN A 185 32.42 -5.23 13.66
N ASN A 186 31.50 -6.17 13.40
CA ASN A 186 30.05 -5.95 13.53
C ASN A 186 29.51 -6.27 14.94
N ALA A 187 30.02 -5.60 15.97
CA ALA A 187 29.54 -5.77 17.35
C ALA A 187 29.53 -4.44 18.13
N PRO A 188 28.57 -4.20 19.04
CA PRO A 188 27.47 -5.08 19.45
C PRO A 188 26.12 -4.77 18.75
N LEU A 189 26.08 -3.84 17.79
CA LEU A 189 24.85 -3.40 17.13
C LEU A 189 24.84 -3.81 15.64
N PRO A 190 23.75 -4.39 15.11
CA PRO A 190 23.66 -4.87 13.74
C PRO A 190 23.35 -3.74 12.74
N VAL A 191 24.14 -2.65 12.78
CA VAL A 191 23.87 -1.42 11.99
C VAL A 191 24.52 -1.45 10.60
N LYS A 192 25.57 -2.26 10.41
CA LYS A 192 26.24 -2.48 9.12
C LYS A 192 26.00 -3.90 8.61
N PHE A 193 25.99 -4.07 7.29
CA PHE A 193 26.05 -5.40 6.70
C PHE A 193 27.43 -6.04 6.87
N PRO A 194 27.55 -7.38 7.01
CA PRO A 194 28.84 -8.04 7.26
C PRO A 194 29.95 -7.77 6.23
N TRP A 195 29.60 -7.41 4.99
CA TRP A 195 30.53 -7.04 3.92
C TRP A 195 30.91 -5.55 3.89
N GLU A 196 30.14 -4.68 4.55
CA GLU A 196 30.46 -3.26 4.74
C GLU A 196 31.32 -3.02 5.99
N ALA A 197 31.59 -4.09 6.75
CA ALA A 197 32.35 -4.05 7.99
C ALA A 197 33.68 -3.32 7.84
N THR A 198 34.48 -3.69 6.83
CA THR A 198 35.82 -3.15 6.57
C THR A 198 35.86 -1.67 6.18
N TRP A 199 34.73 -1.07 5.80
CA TRP A 199 34.65 0.37 5.55
C TRP A 199 34.39 1.07 6.89
N CYS A 200 35.32 1.92 7.32
CA CYS A 200 35.13 2.79 8.49
C CYS A 200 33.83 3.62 8.36
N PRO A 201 33.21 4.04 9.48
CA PRO A 201 32.17 5.05 9.41
C PRO A 201 32.78 6.34 8.84
N CYS A 202 32.36 6.72 7.64
CA CYS A 202 32.50 8.08 7.11
C CYS A 202 33.93 8.63 6.92
N ASP A 203 34.94 7.79 6.64
CA ASP A 203 36.32 8.21 6.28
C ASP A 203 36.41 9.19 5.08
N SER A 204 35.32 9.41 4.35
CA SER A 204 35.21 10.39 3.26
C SER A 204 34.69 11.77 3.71
N MET A 205 34.64 12.07 5.01
CA MET A 205 34.24 13.39 5.53
C MET A 205 35.45 14.24 5.92
N ASP A 206 35.99 14.97 4.94
CA ASP A 206 37.02 16.00 5.15
C ASP A 206 36.44 17.21 5.91
N VAL A 207 36.30 17.09 7.24
CA VAL A 207 35.95 18.21 8.12
C VAL A 207 37.20 19.04 8.41
N SER A 208 37.20 20.33 8.07
CA SER A 208 38.35 21.19 8.35
C SER A 208 38.52 21.47 9.85
N MET A 209 39.74 21.76 10.32
CA MET A 209 39.97 22.21 11.71
C MET A 209 39.13 23.44 12.09
N LEU A 210 38.80 24.30 11.12
CA LEU A 210 37.97 25.47 11.34
C LEU A 210 36.50 25.11 11.58
N GLU A 211 35.99 24.07 10.93
CA GLU A 211 34.64 23.55 11.20
C GLU A 211 34.60 22.78 12.53
N ALA A 212 35.60 21.94 12.81
CA ALA A 212 35.70 21.19 14.06
C ALA A 212 35.70 22.10 15.31
N THR A 213 36.52 23.18 15.31
CA THR A 213 36.56 24.16 16.40
C THR A 213 35.28 24.99 16.51
N ASN A 214 34.57 25.22 15.40
CA ASN A 214 33.24 25.85 15.42
C ASN A 214 32.16 24.94 16.03
N PHE A 215 32.26 23.61 15.85
CA PHE A 215 31.35 22.65 16.47
C PHE A 215 31.60 22.48 17.98
N GLU A 216 32.87 22.48 18.42
CA GLU A 216 33.25 22.41 19.84
C GLU A 216 32.61 23.55 20.66
N ALA A 217 32.73 24.79 20.16
CA ALA A 217 32.13 25.98 20.76
C ALA A 217 30.57 26.02 20.73
N VAL A 218 29.93 25.06 20.06
CA VAL A 218 28.48 24.82 20.10
C VAL A 218 28.14 23.71 21.09
N PHE A 219 28.94 22.65 21.15
CA PHE A 219 28.76 21.49 22.03
C PHE A 219 28.73 21.88 23.52
N ASP A 220 29.70 22.67 23.97
CA ASP A 220 29.79 23.15 25.37
C ASP A 220 28.55 23.94 25.81
N ARG A 221 28.03 24.81 24.92
CA ARG A 221 26.83 25.63 25.20
C ARG A 221 25.55 24.80 25.29
N ILE A 222 25.51 23.64 24.63
CA ILE A 222 24.36 22.74 24.61
C ILE A 222 24.36 21.81 25.83
N LEU A 223 25.52 21.31 26.26
CA LEU A 223 25.66 20.45 27.45
C LEU A 223 25.24 21.15 28.76
N ALA A 224 25.40 22.48 28.83
CA ALA A 224 25.05 23.29 30.00
C ALA A 224 23.52 23.41 30.28
N LYS A 225 22.66 22.95 29.37
CA LYS A 225 21.21 23.22 29.36
C LYS A 225 20.37 21.95 29.58
N LYS A 226 20.76 21.14 30.57
CA LYS A 226 20.41 19.71 30.63
C LYS A 226 18.99 19.37 31.12
N ASP A 227 18.38 20.19 31.98
CA ASP A 227 17.38 19.72 32.94
C ASP A 227 15.92 20.16 32.65
N THR A 228 15.31 19.64 31.58
CA THR A 228 13.84 19.51 31.45
C THR A 228 13.48 18.32 30.57
N CYS A 229 12.74 17.33 31.09
CA CYS A 229 12.23 16.20 30.32
C CYS A 229 10.73 16.37 30.02
N TYR A 230 10.31 16.01 28.80
CA TYR A 230 8.90 15.82 28.42
C TYR A 230 8.68 14.37 27.96
N GLU A 231 7.66 13.70 28.51
CA GLU A 231 7.24 12.38 28.04
C GLU A 231 6.30 12.50 26.84
N THR A 232 6.75 12.05 25.66
CA THR A 232 5.87 11.85 24.48
C THR A 232 6.24 10.54 23.77
N LYS A 233 5.33 9.56 23.79
CA LYS A 233 5.55 8.26 23.13
C LYS A 233 5.55 8.39 21.60
N ALA A 234 6.43 7.65 20.94
CA ALA A 234 6.52 7.60 19.48
C ALA A 234 5.53 6.59 18.87
N CYS A 235 5.10 6.87 17.63
CA CYS A 235 4.52 5.89 16.70
C CYS A 235 5.62 5.40 15.73
N VAL A 236 5.47 4.19 15.15
CA VAL A 236 6.56 3.41 14.51
C VAL A 236 5.95 2.62 13.29
N CYS A 237 6.60 2.26 12.13
CA CYS A 237 5.92 1.88 10.83
C CYS A 237 6.59 0.91 9.74
N ALA A 238 6.19 -0.17 8.97
CA ALA A 238 5.30 -1.40 8.70
C ALA A 238 3.72 -1.51 8.76
N HIS A 239 2.90 -2.18 7.89
CA HIS A 239 1.41 -1.93 7.89
C HIS A 239 0.31 -2.96 7.47
N CYS A 240 -0.98 -2.63 7.72
CA CYS A 240 -2.22 -3.25 7.16
C CYS A 240 -2.30 -3.18 5.61
N SER A 241 -1.39 -2.43 4.97
CA SER A 241 -1.20 -2.35 3.53
C SER A 241 -0.44 -3.54 2.93
N ASP A 242 -0.13 -4.58 3.70
CA ASP A 242 0.71 -5.70 3.26
C ASP A 242 -0.02 -6.66 2.31
N CYS A 243 -0.24 -6.16 1.09
CA CYS A 243 -0.71 -6.81 -0.14
C CYS A 243 -2.11 -7.46 -0.12
N MET A 244 -2.44 -8.30 0.87
CA MET A 244 -3.54 -9.26 0.81
C MET A 244 -4.93 -8.61 0.66
N VAL A 245 -5.18 -7.48 1.32
CA VAL A 245 -6.46 -6.74 1.21
C VAL A 245 -6.65 -6.21 -0.22
N SER A 246 -5.62 -5.60 -0.81
CA SER A 246 -5.67 -5.08 -2.19
C SER A 246 -5.90 -6.20 -3.21
N TRP A 247 -5.16 -7.31 -3.10
CA TRP A 247 -5.39 -8.50 -3.94
C TRP A 247 -6.79 -9.10 -3.76
N THR A 248 -7.35 -9.06 -2.55
CA THR A 248 -8.73 -9.55 -2.29
C THR A 248 -9.76 -8.66 -2.98
N VAL A 249 -9.64 -7.33 -2.88
CA VAL A 249 -10.55 -6.36 -3.51
C VAL A 249 -10.46 -6.43 -5.04
N TRP A 250 -9.25 -6.45 -5.61
CA TRP A 250 -9.07 -6.62 -7.06
C TRP A 250 -9.54 -7.99 -7.56
N GLY A 251 -9.32 -9.06 -6.79
CA GLY A 251 -9.83 -10.39 -7.08
C GLY A 251 -11.36 -10.47 -7.07
N MET A 252 -12.01 -9.76 -6.15
CA MET A 252 -13.47 -9.63 -6.12
C MET A 252 -13.99 -8.81 -7.31
N ALA A 253 -13.37 -7.68 -7.66
CA ALA A 253 -13.76 -6.89 -8.83
C ALA A 253 -13.72 -7.72 -10.13
N ALA A 254 -12.60 -8.40 -10.36
CA ALA A 254 -12.42 -9.28 -11.51
C ALA A 254 -13.39 -10.48 -11.49
N GLY A 255 -13.55 -11.13 -10.33
CA GLY A 255 -14.40 -12.31 -10.19
C GLY A 255 -15.89 -12.03 -10.39
N TYR A 256 -16.41 -10.96 -9.76
CA TYR A 256 -17.81 -10.53 -9.96
C TYR A 256 -18.04 -10.00 -11.38
N GLY A 257 -17.09 -9.26 -11.95
CA GLY A 257 -17.14 -8.79 -13.34
C GLY A 257 -17.22 -9.96 -14.34
N LEU A 258 -16.36 -10.98 -14.18
CA LEU A 258 -16.38 -12.19 -15.00
C LEU A 258 -17.66 -13.01 -14.78
N ASN A 259 -18.13 -13.19 -13.55
CA ASN A 259 -19.40 -13.89 -13.27
C ASN A 259 -20.58 -13.17 -13.94
N GLY A 260 -20.58 -11.83 -13.92
CA GLY A 260 -21.55 -10.98 -14.60
C GLY A 260 -21.55 -11.17 -16.12
N ILE A 261 -20.37 -11.11 -16.75
CA ILE A 261 -20.20 -11.38 -18.19
C ILE A 261 -20.70 -12.78 -18.55
N VAL A 262 -20.36 -13.79 -17.75
CA VAL A 262 -20.77 -15.20 -17.98
C VAL A 262 -22.29 -15.37 -17.83
N GLY A 263 -22.91 -14.71 -16.86
CA GLY A 263 -24.38 -14.67 -16.70
C GLY A 263 -25.09 -13.97 -17.87
N LEU A 264 -24.56 -12.83 -18.33
CA LEU A 264 -25.11 -12.11 -19.49
C LEU A 264 -24.93 -12.90 -20.81
N LEU A 265 -23.84 -13.66 -20.97
CA LEU A 265 -23.66 -14.58 -22.09
C LEU A 265 -24.68 -15.73 -22.06
N LEU A 266 -25.01 -16.27 -20.88
CA LEU A 266 -26.12 -17.23 -20.74
C LEU A 266 -27.47 -16.59 -21.07
N PHE A 267 -27.75 -15.37 -20.60
CA PHE A 267 -28.97 -14.66 -20.96
C PHE A 267 -29.13 -14.52 -22.48
N VAL A 268 -28.08 -14.06 -23.19
CA VAL A 268 -28.09 -13.95 -24.66
C VAL A 268 -28.23 -15.32 -25.33
N ALA A 269 -27.59 -16.36 -24.81
CA ALA A 269 -27.73 -17.73 -25.33
C ALA A 269 -29.16 -18.25 -25.19
N PHE A 270 -29.76 -18.19 -24.00
CA PHE A 270 -31.15 -18.62 -23.77
C PHE A 270 -32.16 -17.77 -24.54
N LEU A 271 -31.96 -16.45 -24.63
CA LEU A 271 -32.82 -15.58 -25.42
C LEU A 271 -32.74 -15.94 -26.92
N SER A 272 -31.55 -16.29 -27.42
CA SER A 272 -31.37 -16.76 -28.80
C SER A 272 -32.06 -18.10 -29.04
N VAL A 273 -31.96 -19.05 -28.11
CA VAL A 273 -32.65 -20.35 -28.19
C VAL A 273 -34.18 -20.16 -28.16
N SER A 274 -34.69 -19.24 -27.33
CA SER A 274 -36.13 -18.95 -27.23
C SER A 274 -36.77 -18.32 -28.49
N GLY A 275 -35.97 -18.00 -29.51
CA GLY A 275 -36.41 -17.47 -30.79
C GLY A 275 -36.55 -18.51 -31.92
N TYR A 276 -36.32 -19.80 -31.64
CA TYR A 276 -36.48 -20.91 -32.60
C TYR A 276 -37.70 -21.76 -32.24
N ASP A 277 -38.54 -22.04 -33.22
CA ASP A 277 -39.69 -22.95 -33.10
C ASP A 277 -39.23 -24.43 -33.17
N GLU A 278 -40.03 -25.39 -32.70
CA GLU A 278 -39.62 -26.80 -32.56
C GLU A 278 -39.14 -27.43 -33.90
N ASP A 279 -39.74 -27.04 -35.02
CA ASP A 279 -39.35 -27.50 -36.36
C ASP A 279 -37.92 -27.06 -36.75
N ASP A 280 -37.48 -25.85 -36.38
CA ASP A 280 -36.16 -25.31 -36.74
C ASP A 280 -35.03 -26.21 -36.23
N TYR A 281 -35.18 -26.79 -35.04
CA TYR A 281 -34.17 -27.67 -34.42
C TYR A 281 -33.85 -28.91 -35.28
N THR A 282 -34.79 -29.33 -36.14
CA THR A 282 -34.59 -30.50 -37.02
C THR A 282 -33.65 -30.22 -38.20
N ASP A 283 -33.55 -28.97 -38.65
CA ASP A 283 -32.74 -28.57 -39.81
C ASP A 283 -31.37 -27.95 -39.43
N MET A 284 -31.09 -27.83 -38.12
CA MET A 284 -29.82 -27.34 -37.54
C MET A 284 -28.62 -28.31 -37.72
N ARG A 285 -28.29 -28.68 -38.97
CA ARG A 285 -27.30 -29.72 -39.30
C ARG A 285 -25.83 -29.35 -39.09
N CYS A 286 -25.50 -28.11 -38.69
CA CYS A 286 -24.12 -27.61 -38.60
C CYS A 286 -23.71 -27.14 -37.18
N CYS A 287 -22.40 -26.98 -36.97
CA CYS A 287 -21.75 -26.82 -35.67
C CYS A 287 -22.29 -25.77 -34.67
N PRO A 288 -22.68 -24.53 -35.03
CA PRO A 288 -22.88 -23.47 -34.04
C PRO A 288 -23.93 -23.77 -32.95
N THR A 289 -24.98 -24.53 -33.30
CA THR A 289 -26.06 -24.89 -32.38
C THR A 289 -25.63 -25.99 -31.41
N LYS A 290 -24.81 -26.95 -31.86
CA LYS A 290 -24.17 -27.94 -30.97
C LYS A 290 -23.21 -27.28 -29.98
N THR A 291 -22.41 -26.30 -30.42
CA THR A 291 -21.58 -25.51 -29.50
C THR A 291 -22.42 -24.70 -28.53
N LEU A 292 -23.53 -24.09 -28.96
CA LEU A 292 -24.44 -23.37 -28.08
C LEU A 292 -25.06 -24.28 -27.00
N GLY A 293 -25.46 -25.51 -27.36
CA GLY A 293 -25.95 -26.51 -26.41
C GLY A 293 -24.89 -26.93 -25.37
N CYS A 294 -23.65 -27.17 -25.80
CA CYS A 294 -22.54 -27.44 -24.88
C CYS A 294 -22.25 -26.25 -23.94
N ILE A 295 -22.30 -25.02 -24.47
CA ILE A 295 -22.14 -23.77 -23.70
C ILE A 295 -23.26 -23.64 -22.64
N CYS A 296 -24.53 -23.82 -23.03
CA CYS A 296 -25.67 -23.75 -22.11
C CYS A 296 -25.65 -24.87 -21.05
N ARG A 297 -25.02 -26.03 -21.33
CA ARG A 297 -24.85 -27.12 -20.36
C ARG A 297 -23.72 -26.85 -19.36
N SER A 298 -22.60 -26.26 -19.80
CA SER A 298 -21.40 -26.10 -18.97
C SER A 298 -21.35 -24.77 -18.20
N LEU A 299 -21.80 -23.65 -18.79
CA LEU A 299 -21.74 -22.34 -18.12
C LEU A 299 -22.49 -22.29 -16.77
N PRO A 300 -23.68 -22.92 -16.58
CA PRO A 300 -24.36 -22.91 -15.27
C PRO A 300 -23.57 -23.62 -14.16
N VAL A 301 -22.70 -24.58 -14.51
CA VAL A 301 -21.79 -25.23 -13.55
C VAL A 301 -20.64 -24.29 -13.20
N ILE A 302 -20.08 -23.60 -14.19
CA ILE A 302 -19.01 -22.61 -14.02
C ILE A 302 -19.48 -21.45 -13.13
N ILE A 303 -20.66 -20.87 -13.39
CA ILE A 303 -21.26 -19.83 -12.54
C ILE A 303 -21.36 -20.29 -11.08
N LYS A 304 -21.89 -21.50 -10.83
CA LYS A 304 -22.01 -22.03 -9.46
C LYS A 304 -20.66 -22.13 -8.76
N VAL A 305 -19.63 -22.64 -9.43
CA VAL A 305 -18.27 -22.71 -8.88
C VAL A 305 -17.70 -21.30 -8.61
N MET A 306 -17.88 -20.36 -9.54
CA MET A 306 -17.45 -18.97 -9.35
C MET A 306 -18.18 -18.29 -8.18
N THR A 307 -19.48 -18.48 -8.04
CA THR A 307 -20.28 -17.95 -6.92
C THR A 307 -19.82 -18.50 -5.57
N TYR A 308 -19.40 -19.77 -5.48
CA TYR A 308 -18.78 -20.30 -4.25
C TYR A 308 -17.38 -19.72 -3.97
N ILE A 309 -16.55 -19.47 -5.00
CA ILE A 309 -15.26 -18.80 -4.82
C ILE A 309 -15.47 -17.35 -4.33
N LEU A 310 -16.46 -16.64 -4.90
CA LEU A 310 -16.84 -15.29 -4.50
C LEU A 310 -17.44 -15.23 -3.08
N LEU A 311 -18.13 -16.28 -2.63
CA LEU A 311 -18.53 -16.42 -1.22
C LEU A 311 -17.31 -16.42 -0.30
N PHE A 312 -16.29 -17.24 -0.57
CA PHE A 312 -15.09 -17.30 0.27
C PHE A 312 -14.32 -15.97 0.28
N ALA A 313 -14.21 -15.30 -0.87
CA ALA A 313 -13.61 -13.96 -0.95
C ALA A 313 -14.43 -12.91 -0.16
N THR A 314 -15.76 -12.96 -0.24
CA THR A 314 -16.67 -12.09 0.51
C THR A 314 -16.57 -12.34 2.02
N ILE A 315 -16.50 -13.59 2.46
CA ILE A 315 -16.29 -13.95 3.87
C ILE A 315 -14.93 -13.42 4.35
N ALA A 316 -13.86 -13.58 3.56
CA ALA A 316 -12.54 -13.05 3.92
C ALA A 316 -12.56 -11.52 4.07
N LEU A 317 -13.23 -10.80 3.16
CA LEU A 317 -13.39 -9.35 3.25
C LEU A 317 -14.23 -8.93 4.47
N VAL A 318 -15.31 -9.64 4.80
CA VAL A 318 -16.12 -9.41 6.02
C VAL A 318 -15.28 -9.62 7.27
N VAL A 319 -14.47 -10.68 7.32
CA VAL A 319 -13.55 -10.92 8.45
C VAL A 319 -12.55 -9.76 8.57
N GLN A 320 -11.89 -9.36 7.48
CA GLN A 320 -10.93 -8.24 7.46
C GLN A 320 -11.55 -6.87 7.84
N ALA A 321 -12.81 -6.61 7.48
CA ALA A 321 -13.46 -5.32 7.70
C ALA A 321 -14.21 -5.21 9.06
N VAL A 322 -14.60 -6.34 9.66
CA VAL A 322 -15.50 -6.37 10.84
C VAL A 322 -14.87 -7.04 12.06
N VAL A 323 -14.10 -8.12 11.87
CA VAL A 323 -13.53 -8.93 12.96
C VAL A 323 -12.10 -8.46 13.26
N PRO A 324 -11.80 -8.02 14.50
CA PRO A 324 -10.43 -7.68 14.89
C PRO A 324 -9.60 -8.97 15.08
N VAL A 325 -9.05 -9.50 13.99
CA VAL A 325 -8.17 -10.68 14.00
C VAL A 325 -6.76 -10.20 14.39
N GLY A 326 -6.55 -10.01 15.69
CA GLY A 326 -5.31 -9.48 16.25
C GLY A 326 -5.00 -8.03 15.81
N GLU A 327 -3.75 -7.63 16.01
CA GLU A 327 -3.28 -6.27 15.70
C GLU A 327 -3.24 -5.99 14.20
N PHE A 328 -2.94 -7.01 13.38
CA PHE A 328 -2.81 -6.99 11.92
C PHE A 328 -4.02 -6.48 11.12
N SER A 329 -5.20 -6.32 11.74
CA SER A 329 -6.44 -5.87 11.06
C SER A 329 -7.13 -4.68 11.74
N SER A 330 -6.54 -4.15 12.81
CA SER A 330 -7.12 -3.08 13.65
C SER A 330 -7.42 -1.80 12.86
N ASP A 331 -6.49 -1.35 12.02
CA ASP A 331 -6.65 -0.15 11.18
C ASP A 331 -7.64 -0.36 10.03
N CYS A 332 -7.59 -1.52 9.37
CA CYS A 332 -8.44 -1.83 8.22
C CYS A 332 -9.95 -1.75 8.57
N LYS A 333 -10.32 -2.03 9.84
CA LYS A 333 -11.68 -1.83 10.36
C LYS A 333 -12.19 -0.40 10.22
N ASN A 334 -11.34 0.63 10.21
CA ASN A 334 -11.76 2.04 10.16
C ASN A 334 -12.08 2.55 8.75
N SER A 335 -11.77 1.78 7.70
CA SER A 335 -12.19 2.12 6.32
C SER A 335 -13.70 1.98 6.15
N SER A 336 -14.39 3.09 5.84
CA SER A 336 -15.80 3.07 5.42
C SER A 336 -16.00 2.31 4.11
N ALA A 337 -15.02 2.39 3.20
CA ALA A 337 -15.01 1.71 1.91
C ALA A 337 -14.91 0.18 2.05
N LEU A 338 -14.02 -0.36 2.90
CA LEU A 338 -13.98 -1.81 3.15
C LEU A 338 -15.28 -2.32 3.78
N ARG A 339 -15.90 -1.56 4.69
CA ARG A 339 -17.21 -1.92 5.27
C ARG A 339 -18.34 -1.90 4.24
N SER A 340 -18.39 -0.89 3.36
CA SER A 340 -19.44 -0.81 2.33
C SER A 340 -19.29 -1.91 1.28
N LEU A 341 -18.05 -2.25 0.89
CA LEU A 341 -17.76 -3.39 0.02
C LEU A 341 -18.09 -4.74 0.68
N SER A 342 -17.81 -4.93 1.97
CA SER A 342 -18.14 -6.18 2.67
C SER A 342 -19.66 -6.37 2.82
N VAL A 343 -20.40 -5.30 3.15
CA VAL A 343 -21.88 -5.35 3.24
C VAL A 343 -22.50 -5.54 1.85
N GLY A 344 -22.00 -4.82 0.84
CA GLY A 344 -22.45 -4.95 -0.55
C GLY A 344 -22.19 -6.35 -1.12
N GLY A 345 -21.03 -6.93 -0.85
CA GLY A 345 -20.68 -8.29 -1.27
C GLY A 345 -21.60 -9.35 -0.66
N VAL A 346 -21.91 -9.25 0.64
CA VAL A 346 -22.87 -10.16 1.29
C VAL A 346 -24.28 -9.97 0.72
N ALA A 347 -24.72 -8.72 0.51
CA ALA A 347 -26.04 -8.42 -0.04
C ALA A 347 -26.21 -8.95 -1.47
N ILE A 348 -25.22 -8.74 -2.34
CA ILE A 348 -25.22 -9.27 -3.71
C ILE A 348 -25.13 -10.79 -3.70
N TRP A 349 -24.23 -11.39 -2.91
CA TRP A 349 -24.13 -12.85 -2.82
C TRP A 349 -25.44 -13.52 -2.36
N ALA A 350 -26.16 -12.91 -1.41
CA ALA A 350 -27.46 -13.39 -0.96
C ALA A 350 -28.58 -13.31 -2.03
N THR A 351 -28.29 -12.76 -3.22
CA THR A 351 -29.20 -12.72 -4.38
C THR A 351 -28.77 -13.62 -5.56
N LEU A 352 -27.72 -14.44 -5.39
CA LEU A 352 -27.18 -15.35 -6.42
C LEU A 352 -27.74 -16.79 -6.32
#